data_AF-A0A961IE94-F1
#
_entry.id   AF-A0A961IE94-F1
#
_cell.length_a   1.000
_cell.length_b   1.000
_cell.length_c   1.000
_cell.angle_alpha   90.00
_cell.angle_beta   90.00
_cell.angle_gamma   90.00
#
_symmetry.space_group_name_H-M   'P 1'
#
loop_
_entity.id
_entity.type
_entity.pdbx_description
1 polymer ?
#
loop_
_entity_poly.entity_id
_entity_poly.type
_entity_poly.pdbx_seq_one_letter_code
_entity_poly.pdbx_strand_id
1 'polypeptide(L)'
;MEAIRIQQGKYRGRRIPLPPDVRGQGHFTPALIKEALFQLMAAQSAQSETAGDLPAFFDLCGGSGQMAFEAASRGYHPVHLCEVDSGRLRHLIQLIQKERFPVEIHRRDFRRMPAWIRKHAPR
;
A
#
# COMPACT_ATOMS: atom_id res chain seq x y z
N MET A 1 0.70 -19.20 -10.92
CA MET A 1 0.20 -18.14 -10.00
C MET A 1 0.42 -16.79 -10.66
N GLU A 2 -0.68 -16.11 -10.97
CA GLU A 2 -0.67 -14.75 -11.48
C GLU A 2 -0.16 -13.79 -10.40
N ALA A 3 0.62 -12.80 -10.79
CA ALA A 3 1.30 -11.90 -9.86
C ALA A 3 1.49 -10.52 -10.48
N ILE A 4 1.32 -9.49 -9.67
CA ILE A 4 1.63 -8.11 -10.05
C ILE A 4 3.09 -7.82 -9.67
N ARG A 5 3.73 -6.85 -10.32
CA ARG A 5 5.09 -6.41 -9.97
C ARG A 5 5.09 -4.98 -9.43
N ILE A 6 6.01 -4.73 -8.50
CA ILE A 6 6.36 -3.38 -8.05
C ILE A 6 7.08 -2.66 -9.20
N GLN A 7 6.63 -1.46 -9.54
CA GLN A 7 7.07 -0.75 -10.76
C GLN A 7 8.33 0.08 -10.53
N GLN A 8 8.45 0.75 -9.39
CA GLN A 8 9.56 1.68 -9.11
C GLN A 8 10.09 1.55 -7.69
N GLY A 9 11.21 2.23 -7.40
CA GLY A 9 11.80 2.32 -6.08
C GLY A 9 12.62 1.09 -5.65
N LYS A 10 12.91 1.00 -4.35
CA LYS A 10 13.83 0.03 -3.74
C LYS A 10 13.46 -1.44 -4.01
N TYR A 11 12.17 -1.73 -4.16
CA TYR A 11 11.63 -3.08 -4.35
C TYR A 11 11.17 -3.35 -5.79
N ARG A 12 11.58 -2.52 -6.76
CA ARG A 12 11.23 -2.68 -8.18
C ARG A 12 11.45 -4.11 -8.67
N GLY A 13 10.48 -4.62 -9.43
CA GLY A 13 10.52 -5.95 -10.06
C GLY A 13 10.09 -7.10 -9.14
N ARG A 14 10.01 -6.88 -7.81
CA ARG A 14 9.49 -7.90 -6.88
C ARG A 14 8.04 -8.24 -7.19
N ARG A 15 7.70 -9.52 -7.00
CA ARG A 15 6.38 -10.07 -7.31
C ARG A 15 5.47 -9.96 -6.08
N ILE A 16 4.24 -9.55 -6.33
CA ILE A 16 3.14 -9.54 -5.37
C ILE A 16 2.19 -10.65 -5.84
N PRO A 17 2.20 -11.82 -5.18
CA PRO A 17 1.28 -12.89 -5.52
C PRO A 17 -0.15 -12.42 -5.32
N LEU A 18 -1.01 -12.68 -6.30
CA LEU A 18 -2.43 -12.37 -6.15
C LEU A 18 -3.04 -13.27 -5.08
N PRO A 19 -3.88 -12.74 -4.18
CA PRO A 19 -4.65 -13.60 -3.29
C PRO A 19 -5.54 -14.53 -4.14
N PRO A 20 -5.73 -15.79 -3.71
CA PRO A 20 -6.66 -16.69 -4.39
C PRO A 20 -8.03 -16.02 -4.46
N ASP A 21 -8.67 -16.11 -5.62
CA ASP A 21 -9.92 -15.39 -5.92
C ASP A 21 -10.97 -15.62 -4.84
N VAL A 22 -11.17 -14.60 -4.00
CA VAL A 22 -12.33 -14.56 -3.13
C VAL A 22 -13.46 -13.96 -3.97
N ARG A 23 -14.12 -14.80 -4.77
CA ARG A 23 -15.34 -14.49 -5.55
C ARG A 23 -15.15 -13.68 -6.85
N GLY A 24 -14.09 -13.93 -7.63
CA GLY A 24 -13.96 -13.41 -9.00
C GLY A 24 -13.83 -11.88 -9.13
N GLN A 25 -13.51 -11.19 -8.03
CA GLN A 25 -13.27 -9.75 -8.04
C GLN A 25 -11.81 -9.45 -8.45
N GLY A 26 -11.51 -9.63 -9.73
CA GLY A 26 -10.22 -9.30 -10.36
C GLY A 26 -10.01 -7.80 -10.59
N HIS A 27 -10.56 -6.94 -9.73
CA HIS A 27 -10.45 -5.49 -9.87
C HIS A 27 -9.10 -5.01 -9.32
N PHE A 28 -8.07 -5.07 -10.17
CA PHE A 28 -6.75 -4.51 -9.88
C PHE A 28 -6.68 -3.04 -10.29
N THR A 29 -5.96 -2.22 -9.53
CA THR A 29 -5.62 -0.87 -10.01
C THR A 29 -4.69 -1.01 -11.21
N PRO A 30 -5.05 -0.49 -12.39
CA PRO A 30 -4.19 -0.57 -13.57
C PRO A 30 -2.83 0.09 -13.31
N ALA A 31 -1.78 -0.46 -13.93
CA ALA A 31 -0.41 0.01 -13.79
C ALA A 31 -0.25 1.53 -14.05
N LEU A 32 -0.95 2.04 -15.07
CA LEU A 32 -0.95 3.47 -15.42
C LEU A 32 -1.65 4.34 -14.38
N ILE A 33 -2.76 3.88 -13.79
CA ILE A 33 -3.45 4.61 -12.72
C ILE A 33 -2.58 4.66 -11.47
N LYS A 34 -1.92 3.55 -11.13
CA LYS A 34 -0.96 3.51 -10.02
C LYS A 34 0.19 4.49 -10.24
N GLU A 35 0.78 4.52 -11.44
CA GLU A 35 1.85 5.46 -11.77
C GLU A 35 1.38 6.93 -11.70
N ALA A 36 0.23 7.24 -12.31
CA ALA A 36 -0.33 8.59 -12.31
C ALA A 36 -0.58 9.10 -10.87
N LEU A 37 -1.10 8.24 -9.98
CA LEU A 37 -1.31 8.60 -8.57
C LEU A 37 0.01 8.96 -7.88
N PHE A 38 1.04 8.11 -8.00
CA PHE A 38 2.31 8.38 -7.34
C PHE A 38 3.03 9.60 -7.92
N GLN A 39 2.88 9.89 -9.22
CA GLN A 39 3.38 11.12 -9.81
C GLN A 39 2.67 12.36 -9.25
N LEU A 40 1.34 12.31 -9.12
CA LEU A 40 0.57 13.39 -8.51
C LEU A 40 1.00 13.66 -7.06
N MET A 41 1.13 12.60 -6.26
CA MET A 41 1.56 12.71 -4.87
C MET A 41 2.99 13.24 -4.72
N ALA A 42 3.91 12.80 -5.60
CA ALA A 42 5.27 13.31 -5.61
C ALA A 42 5.32 14.80 -5.97
N ALA A 43 4.54 15.23 -6.97
CA ALA A 43 4.44 16.63 -7.37
C ALA A 43 3.90 17.52 -6.23
N GLN A 44 2.90 17.04 -5.48
CA GLN A 44 2.36 17.76 -4.31
C GLN A 44 3.38 17.82 -3.18
N SER A 45 4.11 16.73 -2.92
CA SER A 45 5.11 16.69 -1.86
C SER A 45 6.30 17.61 -2.17
N ALA A 46 6.68 17.74 -3.43
CA ALA A 46 7.74 18.66 -3.89
C ALA A 46 7.39 20.14 -3.71
N GLN A 47 6.10 20.49 -3.51
CA GLN A 47 5.66 21.85 -3.22
C GLN A 47 5.67 22.17 -1.71
N SER A 48 5.96 21.20 -0.84
CA SER A 48 6.03 21.42 0.62
C SER A 48 7.38 22.01 1.01
N GLU A 49 7.38 23.08 1.82
CA GLU A 49 8.59 23.74 2.33
C GLU A 49 9.38 22.87 3.33
N THR A 50 8.74 21.83 3.89
CA THR A 50 9.40 20.78 4.70
C THR A 50 9.99 19.70 3.80
N ALA A 51 10.88 20.11 2.90
CA ALA A 51 11.47 19.24 1.89
C ALA A 51 12.42 18.21 2.55
N GLY A 52 12.03 16.94 2.57
CA GLY A 52 12.92 15.85 2.98
C GLY A 52 12.23 14.49 3.05
N ASP A 53 11.07 14.44 3.72
CA ASP A 53 10.37 13.18 4.00
C ASP A 53 9.04 13.09 3.25
N LEU A 54 8.82 11.97 2.55
CA LEU A 54 7.52 11.65 1.97
C LEU A 54 6.51 11.41 3.11
N PRO A 55 5.25 11.86 2.98
CA PRO A 55 4.26 11.72 4.04
C PRO A 55 3.91 10.24 4.31
N ALA A 56 3.23 9.99 5.42
CA ALA A 56 2.62 8.69 5.68
C ALA A 56 1.67 8.29 4.55
N PHE A 57 1.71 7.02 4.14
CA PHE A 57 0.82 6.47 3.12
C PHE A 57 -0.21 5.51 3.73
N PHE A 58 -1.46 5.64 3.31
CA PHE A 58 -2.57 4.81 3.80
C PHE A 58 -3.24 4.07 2.65
N ASP A 59 -2.95 2.78 2.52
CA ASP A 59 -3.68 1.85 1.66
C ASP A 59 -4.89 1.32 2.43
N LEU A 60 -6.02 2.01 2.32
CA LEU A 60 -7.20 1.74 3.12
C LEU A 60 -8.03 0.55 2.62
N CYS A 61 -7.80 0.12 1.37
CA CYS A 61 -8.49 -0.98 0.71
C CYS A 61 -7.46 -1.99 0.19
N GLY A 62 -6.76 -2.63 1.15
CA GLY A 62 -5.51 -3.33 0.90
C GLY A 62 -5.54 -4.36 -0.22
N GLY A 63 -6.54 -5.23 -0.29
CA GLY A 63 -6.65 -6.19 -1.40
C GLY A 63 -5.39 -7.05 -1.56
N SER A 64 -4.66 -6.87 -2.68
CA SER A 64 -3.36 -7.53 -2.93
C SER A 64 -2.16 -6.84 -2.26
N GLY A 65 -2.35 -5.63 -1.74
CA GLY A 65 -1.33 -4.75 -1.16
C GLY A 65 -0.49 -4.00 -2.17
N GLN A 66 -0.88 -4.00 -3.45
CA GLN A 66 -0.04 -3.41 -4.49
C GLN A 66 0.26 -1.92 -4.30
N MET A 67 -0.66 -1.17 -3.69
CA MET A 67 -0.48 0.27 -3.47
C MET A 67 0.45 0.50 -2.29
N ALA A 68 0.24 -0.18 -1.16
CA ALA A 68 1.14 -0.13 -0.02
C ALA A 68 2.58 -0.53 -0.36
N PHE A 69 2.78 -1.65 -1.08
CA PHE A 69 4.13 -2.10 -1.42
C PHE A 69 4.83 -1.18 -2.43
N GLU A 70 4.08 -0.58 -3.36
CA GLU A 70 4.61 0.44 -4.27
C GLU A 70 5.01 1.71 -3.50
N ALA A 71 4.17 2.17 -2.55
CA ALA A 71 4.48 3.32 -1.69
C ALA A 71 5.75 3.08 -0.86
N ALA A 72 5.83 1.93 -0.18
CA ALA A 72 7.01 1.54 0.59
C ALA A 72 8.26 1.45 -0.29
N SER A 73 8.12 0.99 -1.53
CA SER A 73 9.22 0.93 -2.50
C SER A 73 9.73 2.33 -2.88
N ARG A 74 8.81 3.30 -3.02
CA ARG A 74 9.11 4.70 -3.39
C ARG A 74 9.60 5.56 -2.23
N GLY A 75 9.65 5.01 -1.01
CA GLY A 75 10.21 5.70 0.16
C GLY A 75 9.18 6.37 1.07
N TYR A 76 7.88 6.16 0.86
CA TYR A 76 6.86 6.62 1.80
C TYR A 76 7.05 5.91 3.15
N HIS A 77 6.94 6.66 4.25
CA HIS A 77 7.05 6.10 5.60
C HIS A 77 6.35 7.01 6.64
N PRO A 78 5.57 6.45 7.59
CA PRO A 78 5.12 5.06 7.67
C PRO A 78 4.13 4.70 6.55
N VAL A 79 4.04 3.41 6.21
CA VAL A 79 3.04 2.87 5.27
C VAL A 79 2.09 1.97 6.03
N HIS A 80 0.80 2.31 6.00
CA HIS A 80 -0.26 1.56 6.66
C HIS A 80 -1.16 0.90 5.61
N LEU A 81 -1.46 -0.39 5.81
CA LEU A 81 -2.33 -1.19 4.95
C LEU A 81 -3.50 -1.76 5.75
N CYS A 82 -4.73 -1.52 5.29
CA CYS A 82 -5.95 -1.98 5.95
C CYS A 82 -6.65 -3.06 5.14
N GLU A 83 -7.01 -4.17 5.80
CA GLU A 83 -7.82 -5.23 5.19
C GLU A 83 -8.78 -5.84 6.22
N VAL A 84 -10.03 -6.05 5.82
CA VAL A 84 -11.09 -6.60 6.68
C VAL A 84 -11.25 -8.10 6.51
N ASP A 85 -11.02 -8.60 5.29
CA ASP A 85 -11.17 -10.01 4.96
C ASP A 85 -10.04 -10.82 5.61
N SER A 86 -10.42 -11.81 6.41
CA SER A 86 -9.46 -12.59 7.19
C SER A 86 -8.53 -13.44 6.30
N GLY A 87 -8.98 -13.87 5.12
CA GLY A 87 -8.18 -14.66 4.19
C GLY A 87 -7.09 -13.82 3.54
N ARG A 88 -7.46 -12.68 2.95
CA ARG A 88 -6.52 -11.71 2.38
C ARG A 88 -5.58 -11.15 3.42
N LEU A 89 -6.08 -10.82 4.62
CA LEU A 89 -5.25 -10.35 5.72
C LEU A 89 -4.15 -11.36 6.08
N ARG A 90 -4.50 -12.64 6.25
CA ARG A 90 -3.50 -13.69 6.54
C ARG A 90 -2.44 -13.79 5.44
N HIS A 91 -2.86 -13.75 4.18
CA HIS A 91 -1.93 -13.76 3.05
C HIS A 91 -1.00 -12.54 3.07
N LEU A 92 -1.55 -11.33 3.28
CA LEU A 92 -0.77 -10.10 3.37
C LEU A 92 0.25 -10.14 4.52
N ILE A 93 -0.13 -10.64 5.70
CA ILE A 93 0.80 -10.84 6.83
C ILE A 93 1.96 -11.74 6.44
N GLN A 94 1.67 -12.90 5.85
CA GLN A 94 2.70 -13.85 5.41
C GLN A 94 3.64 -13.23 4.37
N LEU A 95 3.08 -12.47 3.42
CA LEU A 95 3.84 -11.80 2.37
C LEU A 95 4.75 -10.70 2.95
N ILE A 96 4.21 -9.84 3.82
CA ILE A 96 4.97 -8.77 4.50
C ILE A 96 6.14 -9.36 5.29
N GLN A 97 5.91 -10.43 6.05
CA GLN A 97 6.94 -11.09 6.84
C GLN A 97 8.01 -11.74 5.96
N LYS A 98 7.59 -12.48 4.92
CA LYS A 98 8.49 -13.18 4.00
C LYS A 98 9.39 -12.20 3.22
N GLU A 99 8.80 -11.16 2.64
CA GLU A 99 9.51 -10.21 1.77
C GLU A 99 10.14 -9.04 2.54
N ARG A 100 9.85 -8.95 3.84
CA ARG A 100 10.31 -7.90 4.77
C ARG A 100 9.93 -6.50 4.29
N PHE A 101 8.69 -6.34 3.82
CA PHE A 101 8.18 -5.01 3.46
C PHE A 101 7.96 -4.16 4.73
N PRO A 102 8.37 -2.88 4.74
CA PRO A 102 8.19 -1.98 5.88
C PRO A 102 6.76 -1.40 5.87
N VAL A 103 5.76 -2.28 6.01
CA VAL A 103 4.34 -1.95 5.96
C VAL A 103 3.66 -2.42 7.25
N GLU A 104 2.92 -1.53 7.90
CA GLU A 104 2.09 -1.84 9.06
C GLU A 104 0.69 -2.27 8.61
N ILE A 105 0.26 -3.45 9.04
CA ILE A 105 -1.03 -4.01 8.65
C ILE A 105 -2.09 -3.87 9.75
N HIS A 106 -3.29 -3.46 9.36
CA HIS A 106 -4.43 -3.19 10.24
C HIS A 106 -5.63 -4.01 9.81
N ARG A 107 -6.18 -4.80 10.74
CA ARG A 107 -7.50 -5.43 10.55
C ARG A 107 -8.60 -4.44 10.91
N ARG A 108 -8.91 -3.51 10.01
CA ARG A 108 -9.91 -2.44 10.22
C ARG A 108 -10.70 -2.15 8.96
N ASP A 109 -11.94 -1.73 9.17
CA ASP A 109 -12.78 -1.15 8.13
C ASP A 109 -12.25 0.24 7.77
N PHE A 110 -12.05 0.51 6.47
CA PHE A 110 -11.56 1.80 5.98
C PHE A 110 -12.39 2.99 6.49
N ARG A 111 -13.70 2.79 6.68
CA ARG A 111 -14.63 3.82 7.16
C ARG A 111 -14.31 4.25 8.60
N ARG A 112 -13.59 3.42 9.36
CA ARG A 112 -13.16 3.71 10.73
C ARG A 112 -11.75 4.27 10.81
N MET A 113 -10.99 4.26 9.71
CA MET A 113 -9.61 4.73 9.68
C MET A 113 -9.46 6.24 9.89
N PRO A 114 -10.34 7.14 9.39
CA PRO A 114 -10.16 8.59 9.61
C PRO A 114 -10.04 8.98 11.08
N ALA A 115 -10.86 8.41 11.96
CA ALA A 115 -10.78 8.66 13.40
C ALA A 115 -9.48 8.12 14.02
N TRP A 116 -9.00 6.97 13.53
CA TRP A 116 -7.74 6.39 13.99
C TRP A 116 -6.53 7.22 13.54
N ILE A 117 -6.49 7.63 12.27
CA ILE A 117 -5.41 8.44 11.67
C ILE A 117 -5.28 9.74 12.44
N ARG A 118 -6.37 10.48 12.66
CA ARG A 118 -6.35 11.74 13.42
C ARG A 118 -5.77 11.60 14.85
N LYS A 119 -5.89 10.42 15.45
CA LYS A 119 -5.47 10.15 16.83
C LYS A 119 -4.03 9.60 16.93
N HIS A 120 -3.53 8.93 15.89
CA HIS A 120 -2.29 8.14 15.99
C HIS A 120 -1.27 8.40 14.88
N ALA A 121 -1.64 9.01 13.76
CA ALA A 121 -0.69 9.30 12.70
C ALA A 121 0.14 10.54 13.08
N PRO A 122 1.48 10.52 12.87
CA PRO A 122 2.30 11.71 13.04
C PRO A 122 1.81 12.82 12.09
N ARG A 123 1.84 14.07 12.57
CA ARG A 123 1.49 15.25 11.77
C ARG A 123 2.63 15.65 10.86
#